data_AF-A0A536H1G9-F1
#
_entry.id   AF-A0A536H1G9-F1
#
_cell.length_a   1.000
_cell.length_b   1.000
_cell.length_c   1.000
_cell.angle_alpha   90.00
_cell.angle_beta   90.00
_cell.angle_gamma   90.00
#
_symmetry.space_group_name_H-M   'P 1'
#
loop_
_entity.id
_entity.type
_entity.pdbx_description
1 polymer ?
#
loop_
_entity_poly.entity_id
_entity_poly.type
_entity_poly.pdbx_seq_one_letter_code
_entity_poly.pdbx_strand_id
1 'polypeptide(L)'
;MFDDIKAIPTQDFIALRGHTGGILKTGRVIILNGDIGPFNPEDEAQICGFVERGGGLVCIGDAAEAYHEYPLLGEALGNIHGICALRSEIIARVVTPDHYLTRRLDPSFAVQESVYLLNGVPPDADLLWRTSWRYASYTLAYARSYRQGRIFCTSLGSDPQTQEHPVFRQMIDRAILYASGVETQEYAKRVAMIGYGAIGFEHGTAMSNVPGLEYALVCDRNEERLAIARGAFPGVQTCTDLEQVAEDPNIDVVIVSTPPNTHAAISMQMLRAGKHVVSEKPFCLTTAEADEMIRLAQEYQRALTVYQCRRWDPDYLAIQQVLQQKTIGDVFHVETFIGGYAHPCDYWHSHEPISGGVFYDWGS
;
A
#
# COMPACT_ATOMS: atom_id res chain seq x y z
N MET A 1 -15.95 33.13 0.99
CA MET A 1 -17.34 32.66 1.17
C MET A 1 -17.24 31.15 1.15
N PHE A 2 -17.13 30.57 2.34
CA PHE A 2 -16.81 29.16 2.58
C PHE A 2 -18.07 28.51 3.11
N ASP A 3 -18.74 27.67 2.31
CA ASP A 3 -19.81 26.77 2.75
C ASP A 3 -19.99 25.70 1.67
N ASP A 4 -19.40 24.52 1.90
CA ASP A 4 -20.10 23.22 1.86
C ASP A 4 -19.08 22.08 1.78
N ILE A 5 -18.91 21.44 2.93
CA ILE A 5 -18.05 20.30 3.18
C ILE A 5 -18.73 19.04 2.62
N LYS A 6 -18.06 18.36 1.68
CA LYS A 6 -18.19 16.92 1.49
C LYS A 6 -16.81 16.29 1.50
N ALA A 7 -16.55 15.42 2.46
CA ALA A 7 -15.40 14.53 2.43
C ALA A 7 -15.53 13.63 1.20
N ILE A 8 -14.51 13.66 0.33
CA ILE A 8 -14.51 12.86 -0.90
C ILE A 8 -13.94 11.47 -0.56
N PRO A 9 -14.60 10.37 -0.94
CA PRO A 9 -14.09 9.01 -0.73
C PRO A 9 -12.77 8.79 -1.50
N THR A 10 -11.88 7.97 -0.92
CA THR A 10 -10.54 7.62 -1.43
C THR A 10 -10.52 7.11 -2.88
N GLN A 11 -11.67 6.75 -3.46
CA GLN A 11 -11.82 6.24 -4.83
C GLN A 11 -11.69 7.33 -5.92
N ASP A 12 -11.88 8.62 -5.59
CA ASP A 12 -11.74 9.71 -6.57
C ASP A 12 -10.27 10.13 -6.79
N PHE A 13 -9.32 9.65 -5.97
CA PHE A 13 -7.88 9.91 -6.16
C PHE A 13 -7.27 9.15 -7.35
N ILE A 14 -7.99 8.15 -7.88
CA ILE A 14 -7.55 7.36 -9.05
C ILE A 14 -7.68 8.18 -10.35
N ALA A 15 -8.35 9.33 -10.32
CA ALA A 15 -8.57 10.23 -11.46
C ALA A 15 -7.57 11.40 -11.58
N LEU A 16 -6.28 11.20 -11.26
CA LEU A 16 -5.18 12.05 -11.78
C LEU A 16 -4.94 11.82 -13.30
N ARG A 17 -5.96 11.33 -14.02
CA ARG A 17 -6.01 11.31 -15.49
C ARG A 17 -6.73 12.55 -15.97
N GLY A 18 -5.96 13.60 -16.22
CA GLY A 18 -6.45 14.77 -16.92
C GLY A 18 -5.50 15.94 -16.73
N HIS A 19 -4.44 15.97 -17.54
CA HIS A 19 -3.67 17.16 -17.88
C HIS A 19 -3.27 18.15 -16.75
N THR A 20 -1.95 18.20 -16.48
CA THR A 20 -1.13 19.42 -16.31
C THR A 20 -1.51 20.44 -15.23
N GLY A 21 -0.58 20.75 -14.32
CA GLY A 21 -0.50 22.05 -13.63
C GLY A 21 -1.75 22.49 -12.87
N GLY A 22 -1.87 22.11 -11.61
CA GLY A 22 -2.97 22.59 -10.78
C GLY A 22 -2.79 22.36 -9.29
N ILE A 23 -3.25 23.31 -8.49
CA ILE A 23 -3.33 23.20 -7.03
C ILE A 23 -4.48 22.25 -6.67
N LEU A 24 -4.16 21.04 -6.21
CA LEU A 24 -5.16 20.14 -5.64
C LEU A 24 -5.34 20.50 -4.15
N LYS A 25 -6.47 21.11 -3.79
CA LYS A 25 -6.88 21.31 -2.38
C LYS A 25 -7.79 20.17 -1.96
N THR A 26 -7.22 19.17 -1.29
CA THR A 26 -8.04 18.47 -0.28
C THR A 26 -8.22 19.48 0.86
N GLY A 27 -9.31 19.46 1.62
CA GLY A 27 -9.53 20.46 2.68
C GLY A 27 -8.40 20.59 3.74
N ARG A 28 -7.35 19.75 3.67
CA ARG A 28 -6.18 19.73 4.53
C ARG A 28 -4.81 19.69 3.82
N VAL A 29 -4.72 19.54 2.50
CA VAL A 29 -3.43 19.43 1.78
C VAL A 29 -3.45 20.19 0.45
N ILE A 30 -2.36 20.91 0.17
CA ILE A 30 -2.02 21.53 -1.12
C ILE A 30 -0.96 20.67 -1.81
N ILE A 31 -1.14 20.38 -3.11
CA ILE A 31 -0.14 19.70 -3.94
C ILE A 31 0.39 20.67 -4.99
N LEU A 32 1.72 20.78 -5.13
CA LEU A 32 2.40 21.63 -6.11
C LEU A 32 3.42 20.83 -6.94
N ASN A 33 3.45 21.03 -8.26
CA ASN A 33 4.60 20.77 -9.13
C ASN A 33 5.24 22.12 -9.53
N GLY A 34 6.43 22.13 -10.15
CA GLY A 34 7.13 23.39 -10.50
C GLY A 34 6.52 24.18 -11.65
N ASP A 35 5.57 23.60 -12.40
CA ASP A 35 4.85 24.28 -13.47
C ASP A 35 3.74 25.25 -12.97
N ILE A 36 3.44 25.29 -11.66
CA ILE A 36 2.40 26.16 -11.12
C ILE A 36 2.99 27.52 -10.74
N GLY A 37 2.45 28.59 -11.33
CA GLY A 37 2.85 29.95 -11.05
C GLY A 37 3.00 30.79 -12.33
N PRO A 38 3.70 31.94 -12.26
CA PRO A 38 4.37 32.49 -11.08
C PRO A 38 3.38 32.88 -9.97
N PHE A 39 3.81 32.81 -8.72
CA PHE A 39 3.03 33.28 -7.59
C PHE A 39 3.33 34.76 -7.32
N ASN A 40 2.29 35.55 -7.04
CA ASN A 40 2.51 36.86 -6.44
C ASN A 40 2.78 36.71 -4.93
N PRO A 41 3.26 37.76 -4.23
CA PRO A 41 3.53 37.68 -2.80
C PRO A 41 2.33 37.31 -1.92
N GLU A 42 1.09 37.61 -2.35
CA GLU A 42 -0.12 37.24 -1.63
C GLU A 42 -0.42 35.74 -1.76
N ASP A 43 -0.31 35.19 -2.97
CA ASP A 43 -0.47 33.74 -3.22
C ASP A 43 0.52 32.93 -2.39
N GLU A 44 1.78 33.36 -2.38
CA GLU A 44 2.86 32.76 -1.61
C GLU A 44 2.55 32.77 -0.11
N ALA A 45 2.13 33.93 0.42
CA ALA A 45 1.76 34.07 1.82
C ALA A 45 0.54 33.23 2.20
N GLN A 46 -0.42 33.07 1.29
CA GLN A 46 -1.59 32.21 1.52
C GLN A 46 -1.22 30.73 1.60
N ILE A 47 -0.35 30.25 0.70
CA ILE A 47 0.15 28.87 0.70
C ILE A 47 0.94 28.60 1.98
N CYS A 48 1.91 29.46 2.30
CA CYS A 48 2.73 29.28 3.50
C CYS A 48 1.88 29.36 4.76
N GLY A 49 1.03 30.38 4.87
CA GLY A 49 0.11 30.53 6.01
C GLY A 49 -0.85 29.36 6.18
N PHE A 50 -1.26 28.68 5.11
CA PHE A 50 -2.04 27.44 5.20
C PHE A 50 -1.26 26.33 5.90
N VAL A 51 0.01 26.11 5.52
CA VAL A 51 0.88 25.13 6.16
C VAL A 51 1.15 25.53 7.61
N GLU A 52 1.43 26.81 7.87
CA GLU A 52 1.72 27.30 9.23
C GLU A 52 0.59 27.04 10.23
N ARG A 53 -0.67 27.01 9.76
CA ARG A 53 -1.88 26.73 10.54
C ARG A 53 -2.25 25.24 10.61
N GLY A 54 -1.36 24.33 10.22
CA GLY A 54 -1.58 22.89 10.31
C GLY A 54 -2.02 22.23 9.01
N GLY A 55 -2.05 22.97 7.90
CA GLY A 55 -2.24 22.40 6.57
C GLY A 55 -1.02 21.61 6.10
N GLY A 56 -1.23 20.74 5.12
CA GLY A 56 -0.18 19.94 4.48
C GLY A 56 0.28 20.50 3.15
N LEU A 57 1.56 20.35 2.83
CA LEU A 57 2.11 20.66 1.50
C LEU A 57 2.83 19.44 0.92
N VAL A 58 2.47 19.06 -0.31
CA VAL A 58 3.10 17.98 -1.07
C VAL A 58 3.69 18.58 -2.34
N CYS A 59 5.01 18.58 -2.45
CA CYS A 59 5.75 19.07 -3.61
C CYS A 59 6.30 17.88 -4.42
N ILE A 60 6.07 17.89 -5.73
CA ILE A 60 6.49 16.84 -6.65
C ILE A 60 7.31 17.42 -7.81
N GLY A 61 8.14 16.58 -8.42
CA GLY A 61 8.97 16.97 -9.57
C GLY A 61 9.91 18.13 -9.26
N ASP A 62 9.92 19.13 -10.11
CA ASP A 62 10.81 20.28 -10.02
C ASP A 62 10.37 21.36 -9.02
N ALA A 63 9.32 21.13 -8.22
CA ALA A 63 8.78 22.12 -7.28
C ALA A 63 9.82 22.75 -6.33
N ALA A 64 10.73 21.96 -5.75
CA ALA A 64 11.78 22.51 -4.89
C ALA A 64 12.66 23.52 -5.63
N GLU A 65 13.05 23.19 -6.87
CA GLU A 65 13.83 24.10 -7.70
C GLU A 65 12.99 25.31 -8.13
N ALA A 66 11.76 25.13 -8.58
CA ALA A 66 10.92 26.23 -9.05
C ALA A 66 10.63 27.27 -7.96
N TYR A 67 10.61 26.83 -6.69
CA TYR A 67 10.15 27.66 -5.58
C TYR A 67 11.26 28.11 -4.61
N HIS A 68 12.52 27.70 -4.79
CA HIS A 68 13.58 28.04 -3.83
C HIS A 68 13.90 29.54 -3.74
N GLU A 69 13.63 30.33 -4.78
CA GLU A 69 13.87 31.79 -4.78
C GLU A 69 12.72 32.60 -4.17
N TYR A 70 11.58 31.96 -3.89
CA TYR A 70 10.44 32.61 -3.23
C TYR A 70 10.74 32.77 -1.74
N PRO A 71 10.64 33.98 -1.14
CA PRO A 71 11.12 34.22 0.22
C PRO A 71 10.51 33.34 1.32
N LEU A 72 9.19 33.12 1.30
CA LEU A 72 8.45 32.32 2.25
C LEU A 72 8.39 30.85 1.83
N LEU A 73 8.10 30.58 0.56
CA LEU A 73 7.95 29.21 0.06
C LEU A 73 9.30 28.49 -0.01
N GLY A 74 10.35 29.20 -0.40
CA GLY A 74 11.73 28.75 -0.30
C GLY A 74 12.09 28.38 1.13
N GLU A 75 11.82 29.25 2.12
CA GLU A 75 12.07 28.94 3.53
C GLU A 75 11.30 27.68 4.00
N ALA A 76 10.03 27.56 3.63
CA ALA A 76 9.21 26.37 3.94
C ALA A 76 9.80 25.08 3.35
N LEU A 77 10.29 25.14 2.11
CA LEU A 77 10.99 24.03 1.44
C LEU A 77 12.48 23.90 1.84
N GLY A 78 12.95 24.77 2.74
CA GLY A 78 14.31 24.78 3.28
C GLY A 78 15.38 25.31 2.32
N ASN A 79 14.99 26.10 1.32
CA ASN A 79 15.86 26.74 0.33
C ASN A 79 16.79 25.76 -0.39
N ILE A 80 16.28 24.56 -0.66
CA ILE A 80 17.05 23.52 -1.33
C ILE A 80 16.84 23.63 -2.81
N HIS A 81 17.95 23.59 -3.51
CA HIS A 81 18.03 23.53 -4.95
C HIS A 81 19.02 22.44 -5.36
N GLY A 82 19.01 22.10 -6.64
CA GLY A 82 19.77 20.97 -7.14
C GLY A 82 20.47 21.24 -8.45
N ILE A 83 20.98 20.16 -9.04
CA ILE A 83 21.39 20.14 -10.43
C ILE A 83 20.38 19.32 -11.22
N CYS A 84 19.95 19.81 -12.37
CA CYS A 84 19.09 19.04 -13.26
C CYS A 84 19.93 17.94 -13.93
N ALA A 85 19.59 16.68 -13.65
CA ALA A 85 20.15 15.54 -14.35
C ALA A 85 19.42 15.32 -15.67
N LEU A 86 20.18 14.99 -16.72
CA LEU A 86 19.60 14.53 -17.99
C LEU A 86 18.75 13.28 -17.75
N ARG A 87 17.73 13.12 -18.59
CA ARG A 87 16.88 11.92 -18.59
C ARG A 87 17.74 10.67 -18.62
N SER A 88 17.58 9.85 -17.59
CA SER A 88 18.40 8.66 -17.36
C SER A 88 17.70 7.72 -16.39
N GLU A 89 18.27 6.54 -16.18
CA GLU A 89 17.83 5.66 -15.11
C GLU A 89 18.21 6.25 -13.76
N ILE A 90 17.20 6.54 -12.94
CA ILE A 90 17.36 6.99 -11.58
C ILE A 90 16.93 5.86 -10.65
N ILE A 91 17.89 5.32 -9.90
CA ILE A 91 17.62 4.31 -8.87
C ILE A 91 17.39 5.04 -7.55
N ALA A 92 16.11 5.23 -7.20
CA ALA A 92 15.72 5.75 -5.90
C ALA A 92 15.90 4.67 -4.83
N ARG A 93 16.59 5.01 -3.74
CA ARG A 93 16.86 4.11 -2.60
C ARG A 93 16.26 4.68 -1.33
N VAL A 94 15.56 3.84 -0.59
CA VAL A 94 15.01 4.19 0.73
C VAL A 94 16.15 4.40 1.73
N VAL A 95 16.11 5.52 2.46
CA VAL A 95 17.10 5.87 3.49
C VAL A 95 16.57 5.57 4.89
N THR A 96 15.31 5.90 5.15
CA THR A 96 14.69 5.76 6.47
C THR A 96 13.57 4.71 6.40
N PRO A 97 13.86 3.40 6.48
CA PRO A 97 12.88 2.35 6.22
C PRO A 97 11.74 2.29 7.26
N ASP A 98 11.95 2.82 8.47
CA ASP A 98 10.95 2.80 9.54
C ASP A 98 9.99 4.02 9.51
N HIS A 99 10.31 5.03 8.69
CA HIS A 99 9.46 6.21 8.57
C HIS A 99 8.11 5.83 7.91
N TYR A 100 7.00 6.44 8.37
CA TYR A 100 5.64 6.13 7.89
C TYR A 100 5.51 6.12 6.36
N LEU A 101 6.16 7.09 5.72
CA LEU A 101 6.14 7.28 4.28
C LEU A 101 6.82 6.13 3.52
N THR A 102 7.92 5.61 4.06
CA THR A 102 8.83 4.67 3.38
C THR A 102 8.76 3.23 3.89
N ARG A 103 8.08 2.98 5.02
CA ARG A 103 7.90 1.61 5.55
C ARG A 103 7.17 0.71 4.55
N ARG A 104 7.63 -0.53 4.34
CA ARG A 104 7.02 -1.46 3.37
C ARG A 104 7.02 -0.93 1.92
N LEU A 105 7.97 -0.08 1.54
CA LEU A 105 8.29 0.15 0.14
C LEU A 105 9.46 -0.75 -0.24
N ASP A 106 9.59 -1.06 -1.54
CA ASP A 106 10.79 -1.70 -2.04
C ASP A 106 12.02 -0.86 -1.62
N PRO A 107 13.10 -1.50 -1.12
CA PRO A 107 14.29 -0.77 -0.67
C PRO A 107 14.90 0.12 -1.76
N SER A 108 14.64 -0.20 -3.02
CA SER A 108 14.93 0.66 -4.15
C SER A 108 13.98 0.39 -5.32
N PHE A 109 13.76 1.41 -6.14
CA PHE A 109 13.05 1.30 -7.42
C PHE A 109 13.72 2.17 -8.48
N ALA A 110 13.56 1.81 -9.75
CA ALA A 110 14.15 2.52 -10.88
C ALA A 110 13.08 3.26 -11.70
N VAL A 111 13.38 4.48 -12.11
CA VAL A 111 12.55 5.29 -13.02
C VAL A 111 13.40 5.93 -14.11
N GLN A 112 12.79 6.34 -15.22
CA GLN A 112 13.47 6.96 -16.36
C GLN A 112 13.01 8.41 -16.53
N GLU A 113 13.68 9.34 -15.87
CA GLU A 113 13.23 10.73 -15.75
C GLU A 113 14.40 11.73 -15.71
N SER A 114 14.14 12.99 -16.08
CA SER A 114 15.02 14.12 -15.78
C SER A 114 14.65 14.67 -14.40
N VAL A 115 15.58 14.61 -13.45
CA VAL A 115 15.30 14.94 -12.04
C VAL A 115 16.21 16.07 -11.56
N TYR A 116 15.69 16.93 -10.68
CA TYR A 116 16.52 17.84 -9.92
C TYR A 116 17.16 17.08 -8.74
N LEU A 117 18.48 16.90 -8.81
CA LEU A 117 19.26 16.23 -7.79
C LEU A 117 19.53 17.22 -6.65
N LEU A 118 18.72 17.14 -5.60
CA LEU A 118 18.73 18.10 -4.49
C LEU A 118 19.98 17.91 -3.61
N ASN A 119 20.60 19.02 -3.23
CA ASN A 119 21.79 19.04 -2.38
C ASN A 119 21.39 19.02 -0.89
N GLY A 120 21.26 17.82 -0.33
CA GLY A 120 20.93 17.63 1.08
C GLY A 120 19.43 17.73 1.37
N VAL A 121 19.10 18.01 2.63
CA VAL A 121 17.74 18.16 3.16
C VAL A 121 17.72 19.31 4.17
N PRO A 122 16.55 19.87 4.52
CA PRO A 122 16.49 20.87 5.56
C PRO A 122 16.98 20.23 6.89
N PRO A 123 17.64 20.97 7.80
CA PRO A 123 18.25 20.37 9.01
C PRO A 123 17.26 19.63 9.92
N ASP A 124 15.98 19.98 9.84
CA ASP A 124 14.85 19.43 10.59
C ASP A 124 14.01 18.44 9.79
N ALA A 125 14.52 17.95 8.66
CA ALA A 125 13.83 17.03 7.77
C ALA A 125 14.37 15.60 7.83
N ASP A 126 13.45 14.66 7.67
CA ASP A 126 13.74 13.25 7.46
C ASP A 126 14.06 13.02 5.97
N LEU A 127 15.26 12.49 5.69
CA LEU A 127 15.64 12.03 4.36
C LEU A 127 14.95 10.71 4.04
N LEU A 128 14.17 10.66 2.96
CA LEU A 128 13.35 9.50 2.61
C LEU A 128 13.96 8.70 1.47
N TRP A 129 14.34 9.38 0.39
CA TRP A 129 14.94 8.77 -0.79
C TRP A 129 16.23 9.46 -1.21
N ARG A 130 17.19 8.66 -1.66
CA ARG A 130 18.41 9.12 -2.31
C ARG A 130 18.65 8.42 -3.63
N THR A 131 19.47 9.02 -4.48
CA THR A 131 20.08 8.37 -5.64
C THR A 131 21.57 8.61 -5.65
N SER A 132 22.30 7.79 -6.40
CA SER A 132 23.71 8.02 -6.70
C SER A 132 23.85 8.47 -8.15
N TRP A 133 24.51 9.60 -8.37
CA TRP A 133 24.76 10.16 -9.69
C TRP A 133 26.19 10.68 -9.77
N ARG A 134 26.96 10.28 -10.80
CA ARG A 134 28.36 10.70 -10.98
C ARG A 134 29.21 10.61 -9.70
N TYR A 135 29.13 9.47 -9.01
CA TYR A 135 29.85 9.18 -7.76
C TYR A 135 29.48 10.03 -6.54
N ALA A 136 28.39 10.81 -6.61
CA ALA A 136 27.85 11.56 -5.49
C ALA A 136 26.44 11.07 -5.12
N SER A 137 26.05 11.25 -3.87
CA SER A 137 24.71 10.93 -3.37
C SER A 137 23.86 12.19 -3.32
N TYR A 138 22.64 12.12 -3.84
CA TYR A 138 21.70 13.25 -3.87
C TYR A 138 20.36 12.85 -3.27
N THR A 139 19.67 13.85 -2.72
CA THR A 139 18.32 13.69 -2.19
C THR A 139 17.32 13.64 -3.33
N LEU A 140 16.38 12.70 -3.24
CA LEU A 140 15.21 12.61 -4.11
C LEU A 140 13.90 12.88 -3.38
N ALA A 141 13.83 12.67 -2.07
CA ALA A 141 12.65 13.00 -1.29
C ALA A 141 12.98 13.23 0.19
N TYR A 142 12.25 14.14 0.82
CA TYR A 142 12.31 14.40 2.25
C TYR A 142 10.92 14.76 2.80
N ALA A 143 10.75 14.62 4.11
CA ALA A 143 9.59 15.14 4.83
C ALA A 143 10.04 15.96 6.03
N ARG A 144 9.27 16.98 6.40
CA ARG A 144 9.54 17.80 7.58
C ARG A 144 8.26 18.33 8.20
N SER A 145 8.34 18.69 9.48
CA SER A 145 7.35 19.56 10.08
C SER A 145 7.72 21.02 9.74
N TYR A 146 6.71 21.87 9.50
CA TYR A 146 6.92 23.30 9.30
C TYR A 146 5.85 24.06 10.09
N ARG A 147 6.29 24.70 11.19
CA ARG A 147 5.39 25.24 12.22
C ARG A 147 4.41 24.15 12.70
N GLN A 148 3.10 24.33 12.49
CA GLN A 148 2.07 23.34 12.87
C GLN A 148 1.76 22.34 11.74
N GLY A 149 2.21 22.62 10.52
CA GLY A 149 1.94 21.80 9.34
C GLY A 149 3.03 20.78 9.04
N ARG A 150 2.83 20.05 7.94
CA ARG A 150 3.73 19.01 7.46
C ARG A 150 3.97 19.17 5.98
N ILE A 151 5.23 19.00 5.58
CA ILE A 151 5.67 19.13 4.19
C ILE A 151 6.31 17.82 3.75
N PHE A 152 5.93 17.34 2.58
CA PHE A 152 6.67 16.33 1.83
C PHE A 152 7.13 16.94 0.51
N CYS A 153 8.37 16.68 0.13
CA CYS A 153 8.91 17.11 -1.15
C CYS A 153 9.66 15.97 -1.82
N THR A 154 9.43 15.77 -3.11
CA THR A 154 10.22 14.86 -3.95
C THR A 154 10.59 15.51 -5.26
N SER A 155 11.79 15.19 -5.77
CA SER A 155 12.25 15.60 -7.09
C SER A 155 11.87 14.65 -8.23
N LEU A 156 11.10 13.61 -7.91
CA LEU A 156 10.55 12.66 -8.88
C LEU A 156 9.10 13.03 -9.23
N GLY A 157 8.63 12.56 -10.39
CA GLY A 157 7.24 12.66 -10.80
C GLY A 157 6.96 13.76 -11.81
N SER A 158 7.98 14.33 -12.44
CA SER A 158 7.84 15.18 -13.63
C SER A 158 7.54 14.34 -14.88
N ASP A 159 7.96 13.07 -14.94
CA ASP A 159 7.61 12.16 -16.04
C ASP A 159 6.31 11.38 -15.73
N PRO A 160 5.33 11.33 -16.66
CA PRO A 160 4.09 10.58 -16.46
C PRO A 160 4.31 9.08 -16.14
N GLN A 161 5.35 8.44 -16.67
CA GLN A 161 5.66 7.04 -16.36
C GLN A 161 6.06 6.86 -14.88
N THR A 162 6.79 7.83 -14.31
CA THR A 162 7.11 7.83 -12.89
C THR A 162 5.85 7.97 -12.04
N GLN A 163 4.90 8.80 -12.46
CA GLN A 163 3.62 8.96 -11.76
C GLN A 163 2.77 7.67 -11.75
N GLU A 164 2.90 6.83 -12.78
CA GLU A 164 2.26 5.52 -12.84
C GLU A 164 3.03 4.42 -12.09
N HIS A 165 4.28 4.68 -11.68
CA HIS A 165 5.10 3.70 -10.98
C HIS A 165 4.49 3.32 -9.61
N PRO A 166 4.27 2.01 -9.31
CA PRO A 166 3.54 1.58 -8.12
C PRO A 166 4.09 2.13 -6.80
N VAL A 167 5.42 2.06 -6.61
CA VAL A 167 6.09 2.56 -5.40
C VAL A 167 5.96 4.09 -5.27
N PHE A 168 6.03 4.81 -6.38
CA PHE A 168 5.90 6.27 -6.37
C PHE A 168 4.47 6.66 -6.02
N ARG A 169 3.47 6.03 -6.66
CA ARG A 169 2.06 6.28 -6.38
C ARG A 169 1.70 6.01 -4.91
N GLN A 170 2.11 4.85 -4.39
CA GLN A 170 1.92 4.50 -2.99
C GLN A 170 2.55 5.54 -2.06
N MET A 171 3.72 6.07 -2.43
CA MET A 171 4.39 7.09 -1.65
C MET A 171 3.66 8.44 -1.70
N ILE A 172 3.15 8.87 -2.85
CA ILE A 172 2.35 10.09 -2.95
C ILE A 172 1.06 9.99 -2.12
N ASP A 173 0.37 8.85 -2.17
CA ASP A 173 -0.82 8.63 -1.35
C ASP A 173 -0.51 8.77 0.15
N ARG A 174 0.62 8.20 0.59
CA ARG A 174 1.10 8.33 1.97
C ARG A 174 1.56 9.75 2.29
N ALA A 175 2.19 10.45 1.36
CA ALA A 175 2.60 11.84 1.53
C ALA A 175 1.40 12.74 1.78
N ILE A 176 0.31 12.55 1.03
CA ILE A 176 -0.95 13.27 1.23
C ILE A 176 -1.51 12.98 2.62
N LEU A 177 -1.58 11.71 3.04
CA LEU A 177 -2.06 11.34 4.38
C LEU A 177 -1.16 11.93 5.49
N TYR A 178 0.16 11.82 5.34
CA TYR A 178 1.12 12.39 6.27
C TYR A 178 0.94 13.91 6.40
N ALA A 179 0.90 14.61 5.26
CA ALA A 179 0.78 16.06 5.19
C ALA A 179 -0.57 16.54 5.75
N SER A 180 -1.64 15.74 5.61
CA SER A 180 -2.96 16.05 6.15
C SER A 180 -3.05 16.00 7.69
N GLY A 181 -1.98 15.59 8.38
CA GLY A 181 -1.93 15.51 9.84
C GLY A 181 -2.58 14.26 10.43
N VAL A 182 -3.04 13.32 9.59
CA VAL A 182 -3.67 12.07 10.05
C VAL A 182 -2.63 11.21 10.77
N GLU A 183 -2.87 10.87 12.04
CA GLU A 183 -1.97 10.03 12.83
C GLU A 183 -2.09 8.56 12.43
N THR A 184 -0.97 7.87 12.27
CA THR A 184 -0.92 6.59 11.55
C THR A 184 -1.03 5.37 12.48
N GLN A 185 -0.98 5.60 13.80
CA GLN A 185 -1.38 4.62 14.81
C GLN A 185 -2.91 4.47 14.89
N GLU A 186 -3.69 5.48 14.49
CA GLU A 186 -5.16 5.42 14.48
C GLU A 186 -5.75 4.44 13.43
N TYR A 187 -4.91 3.82 12.59
CA TYR A 187 -5.35 2.97 11.47
C TYR A 187 -4.77 1.56 11.50
N ALA A 188 -4.15 1.12 12.60
CA ALA A 188 -3.75 -0.28 12.72
C ALA A 188 -4.99 -1.17 12.59
N LYS A 189 -5.01 -2.01 11.55
CA LYS A 189 -6.10 -2.95 11.32
C LYS A 189 -5.86 -4.19 12.14
N ARG A 190 -6.79 -4.48 13.03
CA ARG A 190 -6.75 -5.67 13.88
C ARG A 190 -7.26 -6.86 13.09
N VAL A 191 -6.42 -7.88 12.99
CA VAL A 191 -6.63 -9.03 12.12
C VAL A 191 -6.89 -10.28 12.95
N ALA A 192 -7.95 -10.99 12.60
CA ALA A 192 -8.22 -12.33 13.11
C ALA A 192 -7.90 -13.39 12.05
N MET A 193 -7.30 -14.50 12.46
CA MET A 193 -7.14 -15.67 11.60
C MET A 193 -8.15 -16.74 11.96
N ILE A 194 -8.88 -17.25 10.97
CA ILE A 194 -9.86 -18.32 11.11
C ILE A 194 -9.26 -19.59 10.50
N GLY A 195 -8.89 -20.54 11.36
CA GLY A 195 -8.17 -21.77 11.03
C GLY A 195 -6.65 -21.60 11.14
N TYR A 196 -6.06 -22.19 12.18
CA TYR A 196 -4.59 -22.20 12.39
C TYR A 196 -4.02 -23.52 11.88
N GLY A 197 -4.13 -23.72 10.56
CA GLY A 197 -3.68 -24.92 9.86
C GLY A 197 -2.19 -24.90 9.50
N ALA A 198 -1.82 -25.65 8.46
CA ALA A 198 -0.43 -25.79 8.01
C ALA A 198 0.25 -24.47 7.64
N ILE A 199 -0.53 -23.48 7.19
CA ILE A 199 -0.07 -22.15 6.78
C ILE A 199 -0.34 -21.05 7.82
N GLY A 200 -0.81 -21.46 9.01
CA GLY A 200 -1.22 -20.54 10.07
C GLY A 200 -0.04 -19.77 10.69
N PHE A 201 1.13 -20.40 10.79
CA PHE A 201 2.34 -19.75 11.30
C PHE A 201 2.87 -18.69 10.33
N GLU A 202 2.84 -18.98 9.03
CA GLU A 202 3.29 -18.09 7.96
C GLU A 202 2.40 -16.85 7.89
N HIS A 203 1.07 -17.00 7.94
CA HIS A 203 0.16 -15.86 8.03
C HIS A 203 0.36 -15.07 9.33
N GLY A 204 0.47 -15.74 10.47
CA GLY A 204 0.74 -15.09 11.75
C GLY A 204 2.02 -14.23 11.73
N THR A 205 3.07 -14.76 11.10
CA THR A 205 4.35 -14.08 10.91
C THR A 205 4.20 -12.90 9.95
N ALA A 206 3.50 -13.10 8.82
CA ALA A 206 3.25 -12.05 7.85
C ALA A 206 2.46 -10.89 8.47
N MET A 207 1.35 -11.16 9.18
CA MET A 207 0.57 -10.14 9.87
C MET A 207 1.39 -9.38 10.91
N SER A 208 2.21 -10.09 11.71
CA SER A 208 3.06 -9.46 12.72
C SER A 208 4.17 -8.58 12.11
N ASN A 209 4.62 -8.90 10.89
CA ASN A 209 5.68 -8.18 10.19
C ASN A 209 5.17 -7.09 9.24
N VAL A 210 3.86 -6.97 9.02
CA VAL A 210 3.27 -5.93 8.18
C VAL A 210 2.80 -4.79 9.09
N PRO A 211 3.55 -3.66 9.19
CA PRO A 211 3.13 -2.59 10.07
C PRO A 211 1.71 -2.07 9.76
N GLY A 212 0.98 -1.64 10.78
CA GLY A 212 -0.42 -1.25 10.61
C GLY A 212 -1.37 -2.43 10.41
N LEU A 213 -0.88 -3.68 10.47
CA LEU A 213 -1.68 -4.80 10.91
C LEU A 213 -1.31 -5.13 12.36
N GLU A 214 -2.29 -5.54 13.13
CA GLU A 214 -2.11 -6.12 14.46
C GLU A 214 -2.69 -7.53 14.43
N TYR A 215 -1.86 -8.54 14.67
CA TYR A 215 -2.36 -9.91 14.77
C TYR A 215 -3.04 -10.12 16.13
N ALA A 216 -4.36 -9.96 16.13
CA ALA A 216 -5.14 -9.79 17.35
C ALA A 216 -5.74 -11.10 17.87
N LEU A 217 -6.22 -11.97 16.98
CA LEU A 217 -7.02 -13.13 17.37
C LEU A 217 -6.83 -14.34 16.45
N VAL A 218 -6.89 -15.54 17.02
CA VAL A 218 -6.99 -16.81 16.31
C VAL A 218 -8.27 -17.54 16.68
N CYS A 219 -9.06 -17.93 15.69
CA CYS A 219 -10.23 -18.77 15.84
C CYS A 219 -9.97 -20.14 15.21
N ASP A 220 -9.99 -21.21 16.00
CA ASP A 220 -9.90 -22.59 15.51
C ASP A 220 -10.71 -23.50 16.44
N ARG A 221 -11.34 -24.54 15.89
CA ARG A 221 -12.11 -25.52 16.67
C ARG A 221 -11.20 -26.45 17.49
N ASN A 222 -9.93 -26.58 17.10
CA ASN A 222 -8.95 -27.41 17.78
C ASN A 222 -8.14 -26.60 18.79
N GLU A 223 -8.35 -26.89 20.09
CA GLU A 223 -7.64 -26.21 21.18
C GLU A 223 -6.13 -26.40 21.17
N GLU A 224 -5.61 -27.51 20.62
CA GLU A 224 -4.17 -27.72 20.47
C GLU A 224 -3.56 -26.73 19.48
N ARG A 225 -4.27 -26.43 18.38
CA ARG A 225 -3.84 -25.42 17.41
C ARG A 225 -3.85 -24.02 18.03
N LEU A 226 -4.85 -23.72 18.85
CA LEU A 226 -4.89 -22.47 19.62
C LEU A 226 -3.72 -22.38 20.61
N ALA A 227 -3.35 -23.48 21.26
CA ALA A 227 -2.20 -23.52 22.16
C ALA A 227 -0.87 -23.26 21.41
N ILE A 228 -0.70 -23.87 20.23
CA ILE A 228 0.45 -23.61 19.35
C ILE A 228 0.50 -22.13 18.93
N ALA A 229 -0.63 -21.56 18.51
CA ALA A 229 -0.72 -20.16 18.12
C ALA A 229 -0.31 -19.20 19.25
N ARG A 230 -0.81 -19.41 20.48
CA ARG A 230 -0.42 -18.62 21.65
C ARG A 230 1.07 -18.73 21.98
N GLY A 231 1.65 -19.91 21.79
CA GLY A 231 3.08 -20.13 21.99
C GLY A 231 3.94 -19.42 20.95
N ALA A 232 3.49 -19.39 19.69
CA ALA A 232 4.20 -18.74 18.58
C ALA A 232 4.06 -17.21 18.57
N PHE A 233 2.91 -16.68 18.99
CA PHE A 233 2.58 -15.25 18.93
C PHE A 233 2.09 -14.74 20.30
N PRO A 234 3.01 -14.33 21.18
CA PRO A 234 2.63 -13.77 22.47
C PRO A 234 1.72 -12.55 22.33
N GLY A 235 0.57 -12.57 23.01
CA GLY A 235 -0.42 -11.49 22.98
C GLY A 235 -1.61 -11.73 22.04
N VAL A 236 -1.56 -12.74 21.18
CA VAL A 236 -2.72 -13.11 20.36
C VAL A 236 -3.83 -13.73 21.22
N GLN A 237 -5.05 -13.23 21.07
CA GLN A 237 -6.23 -13.83 21.68
C GLN A 237 -6.64 -15.10 20.94
N THR A 238 -7.40 -15.98 21.59
CA THR A 238 -7.89 -17.20 20.96
C THR A 238 -9.33 -17.49 21.32
N CYS A 239 -10.14 -17.90 20.36
CA CYS A 239 -11.48 -18.41 20.58
C CYS A 239 -11.72 -19.69 19.75
N THR A 240 -12.79 -20.41 20.07
CA THR A 240 -13.25 -21.59 19.32
C THR A 240 -14.52 -21.32 18.50
N ASP A 241 -15.09 -20.13 18.67
CA ASP A 241 -16.40 -19.73 18.16
C ASP A 241 -16.26 -18.59 17.14
N LEU A 242 -16.81 -18.81 15.95
CA LEU A 242 -16.74 -17.84 14.85
C LEU A 242 -17.57 -16.60 15.14
N GLU A 243 -18.67 -16.77 15.85
CA GLU A 243 -19.58 -15.71 16.25
C GLU A 243 -18.87 -14.67 17.12
N GLN A 244 -17.94 -15.09 17.99
CA GLN A 244 -17.09 -14.16 18.75
C GLN A 244 -16.25 -13.27 17.84
N VAL A 245 -15.75 -13.80 16.70
CA VAL A 245 -14.98 -13.00 15.73
C VAL A 245 -15.90 -12.05 14.96
N ALA A 246 -17.10 -12.50 14.59
CA ALA A 246 -18.09 -11.68 13.91
C ALA A 246 -18.54 -10.50 14.77
N GLU A 247 -18.80 -10.75 16.05
CA GLU A 247 -19.36 -9.78 16.99
C GLU A 247 -18.31 -8.84 17.60
N ASP A 248 -17.02 -9.18 17.58
CA ASP A 248 -15.97 -8.32 18.15
C ASP A 248 -15.80 -7.03 17.31
N PRO A 249 -16.20 -5.85 17.81
CA PRO A 249 -16.09 -4.60 17.05
C PRO A 249 -14.63 -4.17 16.83
N ASN A 250 -13.67 -4.77 17.54
CA ASN A 250 -12.26 -4.46 17.43
C ASN A 250 -11.55 -5.32 16.38
N ILE A 251 -12.22 -6.24 15.67
CA ILE A 251 -11.62 -6.94 14.52
C ILE A 251 -12.05 -6.24 13.24
N ASP A 252 -11.07 -5.81 12.44
CA ASP A 252 -11.29 -5.15 11.15
C ASP A 252 -11.25 -6.14 9.98
N VAL A 253 -10.27 -7.05 10.01
CA VAL A 253 -9.92 -7.95 8.90
C VAL A 253 -9.92 -9.38 9.39
N VAL A 254 -10.41 -10.31 8.57
CA VAL A 254 -10.27 -11.74 8.82
C VAL A 254 -9.48 -12.42 7.71
N ILE A 255 -8.62 -13.36 8.08
CA ILE A 255 -7.98 -14.30 7.14
C ILE A 255 -8.65 -15.66 7.32
N VAL A 256 -9.34 -16.14 6.29
CA VAL A 256 -10.01 -17.45 6.28
C VAL A 256 -9.03 -18.48 5.71
N SER A 257 -8.49 -19.33 6.58
CA SER A 257 -7.48 -20.36 6.31
C SER A 257 -8.00 -21.77 6.66
N THR A 258 -9.31 -21.99 6.50
CA THR A 258 -9.95 -23.28 6.75
C THR A 258 -9.82 -24.22 5.53
N PRO A 259 -10.33 -25.46 5.56
CA PRO A 259 -10.48 -26.22 4.32
C PRO A 259 -11.41 -25.52 3.31
N PRO A 260 -11.26 -25.77 2.00
CA PRO A 260 -11.88 -24.94 0.97
C PRO A 260 -13.40 -24.92 0.96
N ASN A 261 -14.04 -26.04 1.27
CA ASN A 261 -15.50 -26.15 1.34
C ASN A 261 -16.17 -25.23 2.37
N THR A 262 -15.41 -24.65 3.31
CA THR A 262 -15.94 -23.70 4.29
C THR A 262 -15.62 -22.25 3.98
N HIS A 263 -14.75 -21.96 3.00
CA HIS A 263 -14.33 -20.59 2.67
C HIS A 263 -15.51 -19.66 2.40
N ALA A 264 -16.44 -20.09 1.54
CA ALA A 264 -17.57 -19.25 1.13
C ALA A 264 -18.48 -18.92 2.30
N ALA A 265 -18.95 -19.92 3.04
CA ALA A 265 -19.85 -19.73 4.17
C ALA A 265 -19.26 -18.79 5.24
N ILE A 266 -18.00 -19.01 5.63
CA ILE A 266 -17.31 -18.19 6.62
C ILE A 266 -17.09 -16.78 6.10
N SER A 267 -16.61 -16.63 4.87
CA SER A 267 -16.37 -15.31 4.26
C SER A 267 -17.65 -14.48 4.20
N MET A 268 -18.76 -15.07 3.74
CA MET A 268 -20.05 -14.40 3.70
C MET A 268 -20.56 -13.98 5.09
N GLN A 269 -20.35 -14.82 6.11
CA GLN A 269 -20.68 -14.48 7.50
C GLN A 269 -19.88 -13.25 7.98
N MET A 270 -18.58 -13.23 7.71
CA MET A 270 -17.69 -12.15 8.14
C MET A 270 -17.96 -10.84 7.38
N LEU A 271 -18.27 -10.92 6.08
CA LEU A 271 -18.68 -9.75 5.29
C LEU A 271 -19.97 -9.12 5.83
N ARG A 272 -20.97 -9.93 6.17
CA ARG A 272 -22.23 -9.46 6.79
C ARG A 272 -22.00 -8.83 8.16
N ALA A 273 -20.99 -9.32 8.91
CA ALA A 273 -20.54 -8.73 10.16
C ALA A 273 -19.69 -7.45 9.98
N GLY A 274 -19.53 -6.95 8.74
CA GLY A 274 -18.80 -5.73 8.44
C GLY A 274 -17.27 -5.89 8.47
N LYS A 275 -16.75 -7.12 8.35
CA LYS A 275 -15.32 -7.40 8.31
C LYS A 275 -14.78 -7.38 6.89
N HIS A 276 -13.54 -6.95 6.71
CA HIS A 276 -12.80 -7.19 5.47
C HIS A 276 -12.32 -8.65 5.45
N VAL A 277 -12.32 -9.31 4.28
CA VAL A 277 -12.00 -10.74 4.17
C VAL A 277 -10.84 -10.98 3.21
N VAL A 278 -9.85 -11.73 3.69
CA VAL A 278 -8.83 -12.41 2.89
C VAL A 278 -9.14 -13.90 2.96
N SER A 279 -9.49 -14.53 1.85
CA SER A 279 -9.73 -15.97 1.80
C SER A 279 -8.51 -16.69 1.24
N GLU A 280 -8.14 -17.83 1.82
CA GLU A 280 -7.16 -18.72 1.20
C GLU A 280 -7.62 -19.24 -0.16
N LYS A 281 -6.64 -19.73 -0.93
CA LYS A 281 -6.89 -20.48 -2.15
C LYS A 281 -7.20 -21.96 -1.81
N PRO A 282 -8.03 -22.64 -2.62
CA PRO A 282 -8.90 -22.08 -3.65
C PRO A 282 -10.00 -21.23 -3.03
N PHE A 283 -10.39 -20.17 -3.74
CA PHE A 283 -11.28 -19.13 -3.20
C PHE A 283 -12.61 -19.68 -2.63
N CYS A 284 -13.22 -20.62 -3.35
CA CYS A 284 -14.39 -21.40 -2.98
C CYS A 284 -14.53 -22.56 -3.98
N LEU A 285 -15.56 -23.42 -3.85
CA LEU A 285 -15.72 -24.60 -4.69
C LEU A 285 -16.51 -24.33 -5.97
N THR A 286 -17.38 -23.33 -5.97
CA THR A 286 -18.24 -23.03 -7.12
C THR A 286 -18.20 -21.54 -7.51
N THR A 287 -18.41 -21.25 -8.79
CA THR A 287 -18.52 -19.85 -9.25
C THR A 287 -19.72 -19.13 -8.64
N ALA A 288 -20.83 -19.84 -8.37
CA ALA A 288 -22.00 -19.27 -7.71
C ALA A 288 -21.69 -18.79 -6.28
N GLU A 289 -20.87 -19.53 -5.53
CA GLU A 289 -20.35 -19.08 -4.23
C GLU A 289 -19.46 -17.84 -4.39
N ALA A 290 -18.57 -17.84 -5.38
CA ALA A 290 -17.70 -16.68 -5.65
C ALA A 290 -18.52 -15.43 -5.96
N ASP A 291 -19.53 -15.54 -6.83
CA ASP A 291 -20.41 -14.45 -7.22
C ASP A 291 -21.17 -13.88 -6.00
N GLU A 292 -21.68 -14.74 -5.12
CA GLU A 292 -22.38 -14.30 -3.91
C GLU A 292 -21.43 -13.62 -2.91
N MET A 293 -20.22 -14.13 -2.74
CA MET A 293 -19.20 -13.48 -1.90
C MET A 293 -18.85 -12.09 -2.43
N ILE A 294 -18.65 -11.95 -3.76
CA ILE A 294 -18.38 -10.66 -4.41
C ILE A 294 -19.56 -9.70 -4.23
N ARG A 295 -20.79 -10.18 -4.45
CA ARG A 295 -22.01 -9.40 -4.27
C ARG A 295 -22.12 -8.85 -2.85
N LEU A 296 -21.88 -9.69 -1.84
CA LEU A 296 -21.90 -9.27 -0.43
C LEU A 296 -20.76 -8.30 -0.11
N ALA A 297 -19.56 -8.50 -0.64
CA ALA A 297 -18.47 -7.56 -0.42
C ALA A 297 -18.81 -6.15 -0.95
N GLN A 298 -19.46 -6.08 -2.12
CA GLN A 298 -19.96 -4.82 -2.67
C GLN A 298 -21.10 -4.22 -1.83
N GLU A 299 -22.08 -5.03 -1.42
CA GLU A 299 -23.23 -4.62 -0.60
C GLU A 299 -22.80 -4.00 0.74
N TYR A 300 -21.88 -4.65 1.45
CA TYR A 300 -21.38 -4.21 2.76
C TYR A 300 -20.18 -3.26 2.67
N GLN A 301 -19.77 -2.89 1.45
CA GLN A 301 -18.62 -2.04 1.15
C GLN A 301 -17.33 -2.52 1.86
N ARG A 302 -17.10 -3.83 1.80
CA ARG A 302 -15.93 -4.48 2.39
C ARG A 302 -14.97 -4.95 1.31
N ALA A 303 -13.70 -5.00 1.70
CA ALA A 303 -12.67 -5.59 0.86
C ALA A 303 -12.80 -7.11 0.94
N LEU A 304 -12.75 -7.76 -0.22
CA LEU A 304 -12.70 -9.20 -0.37
C LEU A 304 -11.58 -9.52 -1.35
N THR A 305 -10.64 -10.36 -0.93
CA THR A 305 -9.55 -10.81 -1.78
C THR A 305 -9.21 -12.26 -1.51
N VAL A 306 -8.65 -12.93 -2.52
CA VAL A 306 -8.07 -14.26 -2.37
C VAL A 306 -6.56 -14.13 -2.16
N TYR A 307 -6.01 -14.87 -1.22
CA TYR A 307 -4.57 -14.95 -0.99
C TYR A 307 -3.90 -15.85 -2.05
N GLN A 308 -3.71 -15.28 -3.23
CA GLN A 308 -3.00 -15.91 -4.35
C GLN A 308 -1.51 -15.56 -4.30
N CYS A 309 -0.80 -16.15 -3.33
CA CYS A 309 0.58 -15.77 -3.01
C CYS A 309 1.54 -15.82 -4.21
N ARG A 310 1.40 -16.82 -5.09
CA ARG A 310 2.28 -17.02 -6.25
C ARG A 310 2.30 -15.84 -7.23
N ARG A 311 1.26 -15.00 -7.25
CA ARG A 311 1.24 -13.76 -8.06
C ARG A 311 2.31 -12.76 -7.63
N TRP A 312 2.85 -12.93 -6.44
CA TRP A 312 3.87 -12.08 -5.83
C TRP A 312 5.25 -12.75 -5.75
N ASP A 313 5.38 -13.98 -6.26
CA ASP A 313 6.68 -14.64 -6.34
C ASP A 313 7.59 -13.83 -7.30
N PRO A 314 8.88 -13.64 -6.97
CA PRO A 314 9.78 -12.77 -7.75
C PRO A 314 9.92 -13.15 -9.23
N ASP A 315 9.81 -14.44 -9.56
CA ASP A 315 9.84 -14.95 -10.93
C ASP A 315 8.58 -14.56 -11.72
N TYR A 316 7.39 -14.64 -11.13
CA TYR A 316 6.15 -14.15 -11.76
C TYR A 316 6.17 -12.63 -11.96
N LEU A 317 6.69 -11.87 -10.99
CA LEU A 317 6.85 -10.41 -11.14
C LEU A 317 7.86 -10.06 -12.24
N ALA A 318 8.97 -10.81 -12.36
CA ALA A 318 9.93 -10.64 -13.44
C ALA A 318 9.32 -10.96 -14.82
N ILE A 319 8.53 -12.03 -14.92
CA ILE A 319 7.77 -12.34 -16.14
C ILE A 319 6.83 -11.18 -16.48
N GLN A 320 6.04 -10.69 -15.52
CA GLN A 320 5.15 -9.55 -15.72
C GLN A 320 5.89 -8.32 -16.26
N GLN A 321 7.07 -8.01 -15.70
CA GLN A 321 7.90 -6.90 -16.15
C GLN A 321 8.37 -7.07 -17.60
N VAL A 322 8.88 -8.25 -17.96
CA VAL A 322 9.31 -8.56 -19.34
C VAL A 322 8.16 -8.40 -20.34
N LEU A 323 6.94 -8.82 -19.96
CA LEU A 323 5.76 -8.68 -20.79
C LEU A 323 5.33 -7.22 -20.97
N GLN A 324 5.33 -6.43 -19.88
CA GLN A 324 5.00 -4.99 -19.93
C GLN A 324 6.01 -4.21 -20.80
N GLN A 325 7.28 -4.58 -20.73
CA GLN A 325 8.36 -3.97 -21.53
C GLN A 325 8.36 -4.44 -22.99
N LYS A 326 7.56 -5.46 -23.34
CA LYS A 326 7.53 -6.10 -24.67
C LYS A 326 8.89 -6.61 -25.13
N THR A 327 9.78 -6.99 -24.21
CA THR A 327 11.16 -7.39 -24.52
C THR A 327 11.24 -8.67 -25.36
N ILE A 328 10.20 -9.51 -25.31
CA ILE A 328 10.08 -10.76 -26.08
C ILE A 328 9.07 -10.66 -27.24
N GLY A 329 8.56 -9.45 -27.54
CA GLY A 329 7.47 -9.25 -28.49
C GLY A 329 6.11 -9.72 -27.94
N ASP A 330 5.22 -10.16 -28.82
CA ASP A 330 3.90 -10.65 -28.45
C ASP A 330 3.96 -12.10 -27.96
N VAL A 331 3.28 -12.38 -26.84
CA VAL A 331 3.17 -13.73 -26.30
C VAL A 331 2.25 -14.56 -27.19
N PHE A 332 2.77 -15.68 -27.70
CA PHE A 332 1.98 -16.63 -28.51
C PHE A 332 1.77 -17.99 -27.82
N HIS A 333 2.53 -18.30 -26.76
CA HIS A 333 2.43 -19.56 -26.01
C HIS A 333 2.93 -19.42 -24.58
N VAL A 334 2.26 -20.10 -23.64
CA VAL A 334 2.67 -20.24 -22.23
C VAL A 334 2.50 -21.70 -21.85
N GLU A 335 3.54 -22.28 -21.26
CA GLU A 335 3.53 -23.62 -20.67
C GLU A 335 3.92 -23.50 -19.19
N THR A 336 3.11 -24.09 -18.31
CA THR A 336 3.36 -24.14 -16.87
C THR A 336 3.00 -25.53 -16.34
N PHE A 337 3.82 -26.04 -15.42
CA PHE A 337 3.60 -27.33 -14.80
C PHE A 337 3.83 -27.22 -13.30
N ILE A 338 2.82 -27.59 -12.54
CA ILE A 338 2.91 -27.81 -11.10
C ILE A 338 2.28 -29.17 -10.79
N GLY A 339 3.08 -30.08 -10.25
CA GLY A 339 2.59 -31.41 -9.93
C GLY A 339 3.71 -32.44 -9.77
N GLY A 340 3.29 -33.64 -9.41
CA GLY A 340 4.13 -34.82 -9.30
C GLY A 340 3.27 -36.07 -9.38
N TYR A 341 3.91 -37.24 -9.31
CA TYR A 341 3.23 -38.54 -9.42
C TYR A 341 2.85 -39.16 -8.06
N ALA A 342 2.95 -38.39 -6.97
CA ALA A 342 2.63 -38.85 -5.62
C ALA A 342 1.16 -38.60 -5.27
N HIS A 343 0.60 -39.45 -4.40
CA HIS A 343 -0.71 -39.19 -3.81
C HIS A 343 -0.66 -37.91 -2.95
N PRO A 344 -1.67 -37.03 -2.99
CA PRO A 344 -1.75 -35.89 -2.08
C PRO A 344 -1.79 -36.37 -0.62
N CYS A 345 -1.49 -35.50 0.34
CA CYS A 345 -1.45 -35.94 1.75
C CYS A 345 -2.79 -36.53 2.21
N ASP A 346 -2.74 -37.45 3.19
CA ASP A 346 -3.88 -38.24 3.68
C ASP A 346 -4.85 -37.47 4.59
N TYR A 347 -4.97 -36.15 4.38
CA TYR A 347 -5.90 -35.28 5.09
C TYR A 347 -7.01 -34.79 4.14
N TRP A 348 -7.50 -33.55 4.29
CA TRP A 348 -8.59 -33.05 3.46
C TRP A 348 -8.23 -32.85 1.98
N HIS A 349 -6.94 -32.75 1.63
CA HIS A 349 -6.47 -32.46 0.27
C HIS A 349 -6.90 -33.53 -0.74
N SER A 350 -6.98 -34.79 -0.29
CA SER A 350 -7.41 -35.94 -1.11
C SER A 350 -8.92 -36.19 -1.11
N HIS A 351 -9.70 -35.40 -0.35
CA HIS A 351 -11.14 -35.57 -0.21
C HIS A 351 -11.88 -34.53 -1.05
N GLU A 352 -12.29 -34.89 -2.26
CA GLU A 352 -12.90 -33.99 -3.26
C GLU A 352 -14.03 -33.11 -2.70
N PRO A 353 -15.01 -33.61 -1.92
CA PRO A 353 -16.05 -32.74 -1.34
C PRO A 353 -15.54 -31.65 -0.39
N ILE A 354 -14.29 -31.72 0.06
CA ILE A 354 -13.64 -30.72 0.92
C ILE A 354 -12.69 -29.83 0.10
N SER A 355 -11.83 -30.43 -0.73
CA SER A 355 -10.78 -29.69 -1.46
C SER A 355 -11.22 -29.15 -2.82
N GLY A 356 -12.28 -29.69 -3.42
CA GLY A 356 -12.58 -29.54 -4.85
C GLY A 356 -11.69 -30.40 -5.76
N GLY A 357 -10.84 -31.25 -5.17
CA GLY A 357 -9.85 -32.05 -5.87
C GLY A 357 -8.53 -31.31 -6.14
N VAL A 358 -7.52 -32.06 -6.62
CA VAL A 358 -6.16 -31.54 -6.81
C VAL A 358 -6.08 -30.37 -7.80
N PHE A 359 -6.98 -30.32 -8.78
CA PHE A 359 -7.06 -29.22 -9.74
C PHE A 359 -7.45 -27.91 -9.07
N TYR A 360 -8.35 -27.93 -8.08
CA TYR A 360 -8.72 -26.75 -7.32
C TYR A 360 -7.62 -26.35 -6.35
N ASP A 361 -7.08 -27.30 -5.61
CA ASP A 361 -6.09 -26.98 -4.58
C ASP A 361 -4.74 -26.51 -5.15
N TRP A 362 -4.22 -27.15 -6.20
CA TRP A 362 -2.92 -26.80 -6.78
C TRP A 362 -2.99 -25.97 -8.06
N GLY A 363 -4.11 -26.02 -8.78
CA GLY A 363 -4.27 -25.31 -10.05
C GLY A 363 -4.88 -23.91 -9.94
N SER A 364 -5.46 -23.54 -8.79
CA SER A 364 -6.13 -22.24 -8.59
C SER A 364 -5.18 -21.07 -8.50
#